data_AF-A0A7X6Z8Y0-F1
#
_entry.id   AF-A0A7X6Z8Y0-F1
#
_cell.length_a   1.000
_cell.length_b   1.000
_cell.length_c   1.000
_cell.angle_alpha   90.00
_cell.angle_beta   90.00
_cell.angle_gamma   90.00
#
_symmetry.space_group_name_H-M   'P 1'
#
loop_
_entity.id
_entity.type
_entity.pdbx_description
1 polymer ?
#
loop_
_entity_poly.entity_id
_entity_poly.type
_entity_poly.pdbx_seq_one_letter_code
_entity_poly.pdbx_strand_id
1 'polypeptide(L)'
;MLIDYADPFLGNDASQLPPPQGLAANWFFLKAQTGNTHPGAAWPLGLMTAAPYTGGYPNGTGPYAANSCGRPREIMDPEHKTVLGVSHLHHSGTGAIRQYENYVIVTPVHGPATPRYARQPLTDQEAVPGYYAARIGPTQVALTVTPRAALHRYRFADDSDNRLIVDLRLNGLVGAGVPEEPLAGIDEISLLPDGLQARISCQLPMEVALVCPQADSVQPLDDGRFAMSIRGRDATLAVGLSFSFRNRALGHARSALADGFAACRESAGLAWEAMLSRLELDAPQQDKVKLYSALYHSLLKPMDCTGDAPFWNDRPCLIDYATLWDQQKTQLPLLLTLFPDLGRRVVASFTASFETFGFFPNAFLLQQPDSAHDMQARALTVCTLLDAYV
;
A
#
# COMPACT_ATOMS: atom_id res chain seq x y z
N MET A 1 -17.89 16.21 -4.58
CA MET A 1 -16.77 15.93 -5.49
C MET A 1 -16.89 14.49 -5.97
N LEU A 2 -16.25 14.10 -7.06
CA LEU A 2 -16.30 12.70 -7.54
C LEU A 2 -15.61 11.75 -6.57
N ILE A 3 -14.58 12.22 -5.85
CA ILE A 3 -13.95 11.46 -4.77
C ILE A 3 -14.92 10.98 -3.68
N ASP A 4 -16.04 11.67 -3.47
CA ASP A 4 -17.04 11.28 -2.44
C ASP A 4 -17.84 10.03 -2.85
N TYR A 5 -17.81 9.66 -4.14
CA TYR A 5 -18.40 8.42 -4.62
C TYR A 5 -17.42 7.24 -4.64
N ALA A 6 -16.11 7.48 -4.59
CA ALA A 6 -15.14 6.41 -4.55
C ALA A 6 -14.95 5.93 -3.11
N ASP A 7 -15.55 4.79 -2.77
CA ASP A 7 -15.42 4.13 -1.48
C ASP A 7 -14.21 3.16 -1.46
N PRO A 8 -13.13 3.44 -0.71
CA PRO A 8 -11.97 2.55 -0.58
C PRO A 8 -12.25 1.28 0.24
N PHE A 9 -13.39 1.19 0.94
CA PHE A 9 -13.77 -0.02 1.67
C PHE A 9 -14.30 -1.14 0.78
N LEU A 10 -14.76 -0.80 -0.43
CA LEU A 10 -15.38 -1.74 -1.34
C LEU A 10 -14.36 -2.81 -1.80
N GLY A 11 -14.58 -4.05 -1.37
CA GLY A 11 -13.69 -5.19 -1.66
C GLY A 11 -12.82 -5.64 -0.49
N ASN A 12 -12.85 -4.95 0.65
CA ASN A 12 -12.06 -5.32 1.85
C ASN A 12 -12.70 -6.40 2.71
N ASP A 13 -13.97 -6.75 2.45
CA ASP A 13 -14.74 -7.75 3.19
C ASP A 13 -15.14 -8.94 2.30
N ALA A 14 -15.64 -10.01 2.91
CA ALA A 14 -16.24 -11.12 2.20
C ALA A 14 -17.54 -10.68 1.52
N SER A 15 -17.79 -11.19 0.31
CA SER A 15 -19.02 -10.92 -0.41
C SER A 15 -20.23 -11.46 0.37
N GLN A 16 -21.25 -10.61 0.54
CA GLN A 16 -22.50 -10.97 1.20
C GLN A 16 -23.45 -11.66 0.22
N LEU A 17 -23.03 -12.80 -0.32
CA LEU A 17 -23.87 -13.62 -1.19
C LEU A 17 -24.84 -14.46 -0.35
N PRO A 18 -26.09 -14.67 -0.80
CA PRO A 18 -27.00 -15.59 -0.12
C PRO A 18 -26.43 -17.02 -0.14
N PRO A 19 -26.75 -17.86 0.85
CA PRO A 19 -26.36 -19.27 0.84
C PRO A 19 -26.84 -19.94 -0.46
N PRO A 20 -25.96 -20.66 -1.17
CA PRO A 20 -26.37 -21.32 -2.41
C PRO A 20 -27.38 -22.43 -2.11
N GLN A 21 -28.43 -22.54 -2.94
CA GLN A 21 -29.53 -23.49 -2.78
C GLN A 21 -29.72 -24.35 -4.05
N GLY A 22 -30.36 -25.51 -3.92
CA GLY A 22 -30.66 -26.39 -5.05
C GLY A 22 -29.40 -26.85 -5.79
N LEU A 23 -29.38 -26.73 -7.12
CA LEU A 23 -28.21 -27.08 -7.94
C LEU A 23 -26.97 -26.26 -7.57
N ALA A 24 -27.15 -25.00 -7.16
CA ALA A 24 -26.04 -24.12 -6.80
C ALA A 24 -25.36 -24.55 -5.50
N ALA A 25 -26.03 -25.32 -4.63
CA ALA A 25 -25.43 -25.82 -3.39
C ALA A 25 -24.22 -26.75 -3.63
N ASN A 26 -24.11 -27.32 -4.84
CA ASN A 26 -22.98 -28.14 -5.26
C ASN A 26 -21.91 -27.35 -6.01
N TRP A 27 -22.08 -26.04 -6.21
CA TRP A 27 -21.12 -25.23 -6.97
C TRP A 27 -19.88 -24.93 -6.13
N PHE A 28 -18.73 -25.07 -6.77
CA PHE A 28 -17.46 -24.61 -6.24
C PHE A 28 -17.18 -23.18 -6.74
N PHE A 29 -16.91 -22.27 -5.82
CA PHE A 29 -16.52 -20.90 -6.15
C PHE A 29 -15.02 -20.86 -6.49
N LEU A 30 -14.70 -20.89 -7.79
CA LEU A 30 -13.31 -20.89 -8.26
C LEU A 30 -12.51 -19.66 -7.82
N LYS A 31 -13.19 -18.52 -7.62
CA LYS A 31 -12.57 -17.26 -7.19
C LYS A 31 -12.90 -16.96 -5.74
N ALA A 32 -11.97 -16.28 -5.07
CA ALA A 32 -12.18 -15.76 -3.74
C ALA A 32 -13.40 -14.83 -3.72
N GLN A 33 -14.27 -15.01 -2.73
CA GLN A 33 -15.44 -14.16 -2.52
C GLN A 33 -15.06 -12.91 -1.73
N THR A 34 -14.00 -12.22 -2.14
CA THR A 34 -13.53 -10.96 -1.55
C THR A 34 -12.70 -10.23 -2.60
N GLY A 35 -12.68 -8.90 -2.55
CA GLY A 35 -11.92 -8.08 -3.47
C GLY A 35 -10.42 -8.07 -3.15
N ASN A 36 -10.00 -8.43 -1.93
CA ASN A 36 -8.61 -8.44 -1.51
C ASN A 36 -7.92 -7.04 -1.65
N THR A 37 -8.70 -5.98 -1.54
CA THR A 37 -8.24 -4.57 -1.59
C THR A 37 -7.81 -4.06 -0.21
N HIS A 38 -7.36 -2.80 -0.12
CA HIS A 38 -7.10 -2.13 1.15
C HIS A 38 -7.78 -0.75 1.22
N PRO A 39 -8.18 -0.28 2.42
CA PRO A 39 -8.80 1.03 2.60
C PRO A 39 -7.78 2.17 2.80
N GLY A 40 -6.50 1.84 2.89
CA GLY A 40 -5.44 2.80 3.23
C GLY A 40 -5.34 3.98 2.27
N ALA A 41 -4.77 5.08 2.77
CA ALA A 41 -4.47 6.25 1.97
C ALA A 41 -3.48 5.89 0.85
N ALA A 42 -3.81 6.27 -0.37
CA ALA A 42 -3.04 5.99 -1.57
C ALA A 42 -3.10 7.18 -2.54
N TRP A 43 -2.02 7.40 -3.28
CA TRP A 43 -1.96 8.36 -4.37
C TRP A 43 -2.25 7.61 -5.67
N PRO A 44 -2.94 8.19 -6.67
CA PRO A 44 -3.19 7.51 -7.94
C PRO A 44 -1.85 7.10 -8.59
N LEU A 45 -1.62 5.79 -8.68
CA LEU A 45 -0.38 5.18 -9.18
C LEU A 45 0.87 5.64 -8.42
N GLY A 46 0.72 6.10 -7.18
CA GLY A 46 1.83 6.51 -6.34
C GLY A 46 2.57 5.31 -5.75
N LEU A 47 3.81 5.56 -5.34
CA LEU A 47 4.66 4.52 -4.77
C LEU A 47 4.30 4.22 -3.31
N MET A 48 3.73 5.19 -2.60
CA MET A 48 3.43 5.07 -1.18
C MET A 48 1.95 4.84 -0.92
N THR A 49 1.67 3.91 -0.01
CA THR A 49 0.36 3.68 0.60
C THR A 49 0.54 3.51 2.11
N ALA A 50 -0.48 3.85 2.90
CA ALA A 50 -0.46 3.67 4.36
C ALA A 50 -1.83 3.18 4.87
N ALA A 51 -1.84 2.10 5.64
CA ALA A 51 -3.06 1.47 6.13
C ALA A 51 -2.83 0.76 7.47
N PRO A 52 -3.88 0.52 8.29
CA PRO A 52 -3.73 -0.27 9.50
C PRO A 52 -3.40 -1.74 9.21
N TYR A 53 -2.45 -2.27 9.96
CA TYR A 53 -1.92 -3.62 9.77
C TYR A 53 -2.57 -4.62 10.73
N THR A 54 -3.56 -5.36 10.23
CA THR A 54 -4.09 -6.56 10.90
C THR A 54 -3.17 -7.78 10.65
N GLY A 55 -2.38 -7.77 9.59
CA GLY A 55 -1.65 -8.93 9.09
C GLY A 55 -2.53 -9.97 8.41
N GLY A 56 -3.80 -9.68 8.14
CA GLY A 56 -4.61 -10.52 7.27
C GLY A 56 -4.29 -10.31 5.80
N TYR A 57 -4.70 -11.27 5.00
CA TYR A 57 -4.33 -11.41 3.61
C TYR A 57 -5.18 -10.58 2.63
N PRO A 58 -4.65 -10.21 1.45
CA PRO A 58 -3.27 -10.40 0.94
C PRO A 58 -2.35 -9.23 1.23
N ASN A 59 -2.89 -8.12 1.73
CA ASN A 59 -2.17 -6.86 1.81
C ASN A 59 -1.85 -6.44 3.24
N GLY A 60 -2.35 -7.13 4.26
CA GLY A 60 -2.07 -6.82 5.66
C GLY A 60 -3.19 -6.11 6.40
N THR A 61 -4.33 -5.80 5.75
CA THR A 61 -5.38 -4.96 6.37
C THR A 61 -6.69 -5.69 6.69
N GLY A 62 -6.93 -6.85 6.07
CA GLY A 62 -8.18 -7.61 6.22
C GLY A 62 -8.23 -8.51 7.47
N PRO A 63 -9.40 -9.03 7.85
CA PRO A 63 -9.53 -10.01 8.94
C PRO A 63 -9.40 -11.47 8.48
N TYR A 64 -8.89 -11.73 7.27
CA TYR A 64 -8.92 -13.04 6.63
C TYR A 64 -7.54 -13.69 6.45
N ALA A 65 -7.54 -15.03 6.39
CA ALA A 65 -6.41 -15.83 5.98
C ALA A 65 -6.22 -15.79 4.45
N ALA A 66 -5.10 -16.35 3.98
CA ALA A 66 -4.85 -16.56 2.56
C ALA A 66 -6.03 -17.27 1.87
N ASN A 67 -6.50 -16.68 0.77
CA ASN A 67 -7.63 -17.20 0.02
C ASN A 67 -7.49 -16.91 -1.48
N SER A 68 -7.61 -17.96 -2.30
CA SER A 68 -7.68 -17.87 -3.76
C SER A 68 -9.01 -18.35 -4.35
N CYS A 69 -9.87 -18.99 -3.55
CA CYS A 69 -11.14 -19.57 -3.99
C CYS A 69 -12.17 -19.65 -2.85
N GLY A 70 -13.45 -19.40 -3.15
CA GLY A 70 -14.52 -19.50 -2.17
C GLY A 70 -14.47 -18.43 -1.07
N ARG A 71 -15.23 -18.68 0.00
CA ARG A 71 -15.37 -17.72 1.11
C ARG A 71 -14.06 -17.67 1.90
N PRO A 72 -13.48 -16.49 2.15
CA PRO A 72 -12.25 -16.38 2.91
C PRO A 72 -12.46 -16.85 4.35
N ARG A 73 -11.47 -17.56 4.90
CA ARG A 73 -11.47 -17.96 6.31
C ARG A 73 -11.10 -16.76 7.17
N GLU A 74 -11.88 -16.50 8.21
CA GLU A 74 -11.62 -15.46 9.20
C GLU A 74 -10.45 -15.87 10.13
N ILE A 75 -9.51 -14.95 10.35
CA ILE A 75 -8.42 -15.09 11.36
C ILE A 75 -8.69 -14.23 12.60
N MET A 76 -9.65 -13.30 12.49
CA MET A 76 -10.21 -12.51 13.58
C MET A 76 -11.64 -12.11 13.21
N ASP A 77 -12.38 -11.64 14.21
CA ASP A 77 -13.71 -11.06 14.02
C ASP A 77 -13.64 -9.84 13.06
N PRO A 78 -14.36 -9.88 11.92
CA PRO A 78 -14.43 -8.75 10.99
C PRO A 78 -15.02 -7.46 11.59
N GLU A 79 -15.87 -7.56 12.60
CA GLU A 79 -16.49 -6.41 13.28
C GLU A 79 -15.57 -5.82 14.37
N HIS A 80 -14.72 -6.65 14.98
CA HIS A 80 -13.83 -6.28 16.09
C HIS A 80 -12.35 -6.46 15.73
N LYS A 81 -11.93 -5.81 14.64
CA LYS A 81 -10.54 -5.88 14.15
C LYS A 81 -9.56 -5.36 15.19
N THR A 82 -8.41 -6.02 15.28
CA THR A 82 -7.25 -5.52 16.02
C THR A 82 -6.07 -5.35 15.07
N VAL A 83 -5.18 -4.40 15.35
CA VAL A 83 -4.02 -4.09 14.49
C VAL A 83 -2.74 -4.00 15.30
N LEU A 84 -1.62 -4.25 14.64
CA LEU A 84 -0.30 -4.00 15.22
C LEU A 84 0.13 -2.55 15.10
N GLY A 85 -0.30 -1.84 14.05
CA GLY A 85 0.10 -0.47 13.78
C GLY A 85 -0.34 -0.05 12.38
N VAL A 86 0.36 0.88 11.77
CA VAL A 86 0.18 1.32 10.38
C VAL A 86 1.33 0.77 9.53
N SER A 87 1.01 -0.05 8.53
CA SER A 87 1.95 -0.56 7.53
C SER A 87 1.99 0.34 6.29
N HIS A 88 2.94 0.05 5.40
CA HIS A 88 3.15 0.77 4.14
C HIS A 88 3.36 -0.20 2.99
N LEU A 89 3.21 0.28 1.75
CA LEU A 89 3.45 -0.48 0.51
C LEU A 89 2.54 -1.71 0.37
N HIS A 90 1.25 -1.46 0.16
CA HIS A 90 0.25 -2.49 0.05
C HIS A 90 0.05 -2.92 -1.41
N HIS A 91 -0.17 -4.22 -1.61
CA HIS A 91 -0.78 -4.74 -2.83
C HIS A 91 -2.30 -4.52 -2.80
N SER A 92 -2.95 -4.55 -3.97
CA SER A 92 -4.41 -4.43 -4.07
C SER A 92 -4.95 -5.44 -5.06
N GLY A 93 -5.97 -6.20 -4.65
CA GLY A 93 -6.68 -7.12 -5.53
C GLY A 93 -5.97 -8.43 -5.84
N THR A 94 -4.88 -8.73 -5.13
CA THR A 94 -4.04 -9.89 -5.45
C THR A 94 -4.61 -11.18 -4.86
N GLY A 95 -4.50 -12.25 -5.64
CA GLY A 95 -4.98 -13.58 -5.29
C GLY A 95 -4.07 -14.19 -4.24
N ALA A 96 -2.89 -14.68 -4.63
CA ALA A 96 -1.83 -15.19 -3.76
C ALA A 96 -0.45 -14.85 -4.29
N ILE A 97 0.25 -13.99 -3.55
CA ILE A 97 1.61 -13.59 -3.83
C ILE A 97 2.40 -13.90 -2.58
N ARG A 98 3.37 -14.81 -2.66
CA ARG A 98 4.13 -15.30 -1.49
C ARG A 98 5.12 -14.25 -0.94
N GLN A 99 4.83 -12.98 -1.19
CA GLN A 99 5.70 -11.80 -1.07
C GLN A 99 4.84 -10.60 -0.69
N TYR A 100 5.26 -9.86 0.34
CA TYR A 100 4.43 -8.82 0.95
C TYR A 100 5.28 -7.63 1.37
N GLU A 101 4.90 -6.43 0.96
CA GLU A 101 5.75 -5.22 1.02
C GLU A 101 5.60 -4.41 2.33
N ASN A 102 4.97 -5.01 3.36
CA ASN A 102 4.63 -4.39 4.65
C ASN A 102 5.81 -4.21 5.62
N TYR A 103 7.00 -3.87 5.12
CA TYR A 103 8.25 -3.86 5.88
C TYR A 103 8.33 -2.80 6.96
N VAL A 104 7.54 -1.73 6.85
CA VAL A 104 7.58 -0.59 7.77
C VAL A 104 6.27 -0.51 8.54
N ILE A 105 6.28 -0.90 9.81
CA ILE A 105 5.14 -0.71 10.71
C ILE A 105 5.44 0.40 11.71
N VAL A 106 4.48 1.31 11.88
CA VAL A 106 4.50 2.33 12.94
C VAL A 106 3.34 2.10 13.90
N THR A 107 3.65 1.87 15.17
CA THR A 107 2.67 1.58 16.23
C THR A 107 2.59 2.74 17.21
N PRO A 108 1.45 3.42 17.37
CA PRO A 108 1.26 4.36 18.46
C PRO A 108 1.09 3.62 19.79
N VAL A 109 1.84 4.03 20.80
CA VAL A 109 1.82 3.43 22.14
C VAL A 109 1.66 4.52 23.18
N HIS A 110 0.88 4.21 24.20
CA HIS A 110 0.60 5.06 25.35
C HIS A 110 1.02 4.31 26.63
N GLY A 111 1.69 5.02 27.54
CA GLY A 111 2.16 4.47 28.81
C GLY A 111 3.48 3.67 28.74
N PRO A 112 3.99 3.23 29.90
CA PRO A 112 5.28 2.54 30.00
C PRO A 112 5.25 1.26 29.17
N ALA A 113 6.21 1.13 28.25
CA ALA A 113 6.31 0.03 27.28
C ALA A 113 6.16 -1.35 27.95
N THR A 114 4.96 -1.94 27.91
CA THR A 114 4.77 -3.32 28.34
C THR A 114 5.44 -4.30 27.36
N PRO A 115 5.95 -5.43 27.87
CA PRO A 115 6.72 -6.38 27.07
C PRO A 115 5.82 -7.04 26.02
N ARG A 116 6.14 -6.77 24.74
CA ARG A 116 5.36 -7.00 23.51
C ARG A 116 4.21 -6.02 23.33
N TYR A 117 4.43 -4.98 22.53
CA TYR A 117 3.39 -4.14 21.94
C TYR A 117 2.26 -5.02 21.38
N ALA A 118 1.14 -5.07 22.13
CA ALA A 118 0.01 -5.92 21.84
C ALA A 118 -0.81 -5.32 20.69
N ARG A 119 -1.57 -6.18 20.01
CA ARG A 119 -2.54 -5.72 19.03
C ARG A 119 -3.57 -4.82 19.71
N GLN A 120 -3.88 -3.68 19.11
CA GLN A 120 -4.84 -2.72 19.64
C GLN A 120 -6.15 -2.79 18.85
N PRO A 121 -7.31 -2.52 19.48
CA PRO A 121 -8.58 -2.39 18.77
C PRO A 121 -8.50 -1.33 17.67
N LEU A 122 -9.06 -1.62 16.50
CA LEU A 122 -9.23 -0.68 15.39
C LEU A 122 -10.71 -0.29 15.29
N THR A 123 -11.00 0.98 15.52
CA THR A 123 -12.38 1.51 15.55
C THR A 123 -12.48 2.84 14.79
N ASP A 124 -13.70 3.36 14.62
CA ASP A 124 -13.96 4.68 14.04
C ASP A 124 -13.29 4.92 12.68
N GLN A 125 -13.31 3.91 11.79
CA GLN A 125 -12.61 3.98 10.50
C GLN A 125 -13.37 4.84 9.49
N GLU A 126 -12.65 5.72 8.80
CA GLU A 126 -13.12 6.50 7.66
C GLU A 126 -12.06 6.49 6.56
N ALA A 127 -12.48 6.44 5.30
CA ALA A 127 -11.58 6.45 4.15
C ALA A 127 -12.22 7.16 2.97
N VAL A 128 -11.42 7.96 2.27
CA VAL A 128 -11.72 8.52 0.95
C VAL A 128 -10.43 8.48 0.13
N PRO A 129 -10.46 8.59 -1.21
CA PRO A 129 -9.24 8.56 -2.01
C PRO A 129 -8.18 9.55 -1.50
N GLY A 130 -6.99 9.03 -1.16
CA GLY A 130 -5.88 9.83 -0.62
C GLY A 130 -5.87 10.04 0.91
N TYR A 131 -6.90 9.63 1.64
CA TYR A 131 -6.99 9.85 3.09
C TYR A 131 -7.64 8.67 3.83
N TYR A 132 -7.10 8.36 5.00
CA TYR A 132 -7.65 7.37 5.91
C TYR A 132 -7.58 7.90 7.34
N ALA A 133 -8.58 7.64 8.17
CA ALA A 133 -8.47 7.85 9.60
C ALA A 133 -9.17 6.76 10.39
N ALA A 134 -8.71 6.54 11.62
CA ALA A 134 -9.25 5.57 12.54
C ALA A 134 -8.82 5.90 13.97
N ARG A 135 -9.29 5.09 14.91
CA ARG A 135 -8.76 5.00 16.25
C ARG A 135 -8.06 3.66 16.45
N ILE A 136 -6.80 3.72 16.87
CA ILE A 136 -5.98 2.56 17.24
C ILE A 136 -5.80 2.60 18.75
N GLY A 137 -6.49 1.71 19.47
CA GLY A 137 -6.59 1.76 20.93
C GLY A 137 -7.15 3.12 21.40
N PRO A 138 -6.44 3.87 22.26
CA PRO A 138 -6.86 5.20 22.68
C PRO A 138 -6.47 6.31 21.69
N THR A 139 -5.65 6.03 20.67
CA THR A 139 -5.01 7.04 19.81
C THR A 139 -5.82 7.27 18.53
N GLN A 140 -6.12 8.54 18.23
CA GLN A 140 -6.65 8.91 16.92
C GLN A 140 -5.52 8.98 15.89
N VAL A 141 -5.71 8.36 14.74
CA VAL A 141 -4.73 8.28 13.67
C VAL A 141 -5.37 8.75 12.38
N ALA A 142 -4.72 9.68 11.69
CA ALA A 142 -5.09 10.08 10.33
C ALA A 142 -3.89 9.96 9.41
N LEU A 143 -4.12 9.51 8.18
CA LEU A 143 -3.12 9.17 7.19
C LEU A 143 -3.44 9.92 5.89
N THR A 144 -2.40 10.44 5.25
CA THR A 144 -2.45 10.92 3.87
C THR A 144 -1.15 10.57 3.18
N VAL A 145 -1.08 10.74 1.87
CA VAL A 145 0.12 10.42 1.09
C VAL A 145 0.46 11.50 0.07
N THR A 146 1.73 11.54 -0.31
CA THR A 146 2.24 12.14 -1.55
C THR A 146 2.66 10.99 -2.49
N PRO A 147 3.13 11.25 -3.72
CA PRO A 147 3.61 10.18 -4.59
C PRO A 147 4.71 9.30 -3.98
N ARG A 148 5.50 9.82 -3.03
CA ARG A 148 6.72 9.17 -2.49
C ARG A 148 6.82 9.13 -0.96
N ALA A 149 5.83 9.66 -0.24
CA ALA A 149 5.82 9.68 1.21
C ALA A 149 4.40 9.49 1.77
N ALA A 150 4.30 8.98 2.98
CA ALA A 150 3.09 8.96 3.78
C ALA A 150 3.25 9.95 4.94
N LEU A 151 2.18 10.65 5.30
CA LEU A 151 2.11 11.40 6.55
C LEU A 151 1.08 10.76 7.48
N HIS A 152 1.47 10.60 8.73
CA HIS A 152 0.61 10.20 9.82
C HIS A 152 0.42 11.39 10.75
N ARG A 153 -0.80 11.60 11.22
CA ARG A 153 -1.13 12.50 12.32
C ARG A 153 -1.69 11.67 13.45
N TYR A 154 -1.01 11.72 14.59
CA TYR A 154 -1.41 11.05 15.81
C TYR A 154 -1.94 12.08 16.81
N ARG A 155 -3.05 11.75 17.45
CA ARG A 155 -3.55 12.44 18.63
C ARG A 155 -3.77 11.42 19.74
N PHE A 156 -2.84 11.39 20.68
CA PHE A 156 -2.86 10.55 21.87
C PHE A 156 -3.92 11.05 22.87
N ALA A 157 -4.31 10.17 23.80
CA ALA A 157 -5.36 10.49 24.77
C ALA A 157 -4.93 11.56 25.79
N ASP A 158 -3.65 11.57 26.17
CA ASP A 158 -3.03 12.52 27.08
C ASP A 158 -1.53 12.67 26.77
N ASP A 159 -0.77 13.36 27.63
CA ASP A 159 0.66 13.65 27.47
C ASP A 159 1.59 12.65 28.19
N SER A 160 1.09 11.47 28.60
CA SER A 160 1.86 10.51 29.41
C SER A 160 2.62 9.46 28.59
N ASP A 161 3.94 9.67 28.45
CA ASP A 161 4.91 8.74 27.82
C ASP A 161 4.46 8.19 26.46
N ASN A 162 4.06 9.10 25.57
CA ASN A 162 3.64 8.76 24.21
C ASN A 162 4.84 8.32 23.37
N ARG A 163 4.69 7.24 22.61
CA ARG A 163 5.74 6.73 21.73
C ARG A 163 5.20 6.28 20.38
N LEU A 164 6.02 6.43 19.35
CA LEU A 164 5.85 5.73 18.08
C LEU A 164 6.90 4.63 17.99
N ILE A 165 6.45 3.38 17.89
CA ILE A 165 7.32 2.23 17.74
C ILE A 165 7.43 1.89 16.26
N VAL A 166 8.66 1.83 15.76
CA VAL A 166 8.96 1.47 14.38
C VAL A 166 9.50 0.05 14.35
N ASP A 167 8.83 -0.82 13.59
CA ASP A 167 9.32 -2.14 13.26
C ASP A 167 9.61 -2.21 11.76
N LEU A 168 10.87 -2.50 11.42
CA LEU A 168 11.38 -2.59 10.05
C LEU A 168 11.57 -4.05 9.59
N ARG A 169 11.20 -5.02 10.42
CA ARG A 169 11.55 -6.44 10.24
C ARG A 169 10.35 -7.30 9.87
N LEU A 170 9.15 -6.72 9.93
CA LEU A 170 7.96 -7.48 9.58
C LEU A 170 8.04 -7.88 8.12
N ASN A 171 7.94 -9.18 7.89
CA ASN A 171 8.15 -9.74 6.57
C ASN A 171 7.05 -10.73 6.19
N GLY A 172 5.82 -10.23 6.16
CA GLY A 172 4.67 -11.01 5.72
C GLY A 172 3.52 -11.06 6.69
N LEU A 173 2.54 -11.87 6.32
CA LEU A 173 1.20 -11.89 6.90
C LEU A 173 1.02 -12.99 7.93
N VAL A 174 -0.01 -12.84 8.76
CA VAL A 174 -0.46 -13.85 9.73
C VAL A 174 -0.97 -15.08 8.97
N GLY A 175 -0.36 -16.24 9.25
CA GLY A 175 -0.85 -17.53 8.76
C GLY A 175 -0.71 -17.76 7.25
N ALA A 176 0.10 -16.95 6.55
CA ALA A 176 0.30 -17.08 5.10
C ALA A 176 1.36 -18.13 4.70
N GLY A 177 1.91 -18.89 5.64
CA GLY A 177 2.95 -19.89 5.35
C GLY A 177 4.17 -19.29 4.64
N VAL A 178 4.51 -18.05 5.01
CA VAL A 178 5.66 -17.31 4.46
C VAL A 178 6.94 -18.10 4.77
N PRO A 179 7.88 -18.24 3.82
CA PRO A 179 9.11 -19.02 4.04
C PRO A 179 9.84 -18.65 5.34
N GLU A 180 10.55 -19.61 5.93
CA GLU A 180 11.33 -19.43 7.16
C GLU A 180 12.48 -18.41 6.98
N GLU A 181 12.90 -18.14 5.74
CA GLU A 181 13.90 -17.12 5.44
C GLU A 181 13.28 -15.74 5.18
N PRO A 182 13.86 -14.67 5.76
CA PRO A 182 13.36 -13.32 5.54
C PRO A 182 13.57 -12.88 4.07
N LEU A 183 12.46 -12.62 3.36
CA LEU A 183 12.40 -11.95 2.03
C LEU A 183 13.01 -10.53 2.01
N ALA A 184 13.29 -9.95 3.17
CA ALA A 184 13.90 -8.64 3.34
C ALA A 184 14.69 -8.57 4.64
N GLY A 185 15.84 -7.91 4.58
CA GLY A 185 16.72 -7.60 5.70
C GLY A 185 16.92 -6.10 5.85
N ILE A 186 17.63 -5.71 6.91
CA ILE A 186 18.06 -4.33 7.11
C ILE A 186 19.57 -4.30 6.90
N ASP A 187 20.01 -3.58 5.87
CA ASP A 187 21.43 -3.47 5.54
C ASP A 187 22.11 -2.39 6.38
N GLU A 188 21.39 -1.31 6.66
CA GLU A 188 21.94 -0.13 7.31
C GLU A 188 20.85 0.67 8.00
N ILE A 189 21.17 1.25 9.16
CA ILE A 189 20.30 2.16 9.91
C ILE A 189 21.13 3.36 10.35
N SER A 190 20.60 4.55 10.09
CA SER A 190 21.11 5.83 10.58
C SER A 190 20.05 6.48 11.47
N LEU A 191 20.41 6.73 12.74
CA LEU A 191 19.54 7.48 13.65
C LEU A 191 19.66 8.98 13.38
N LEU A 192 18.52 9.66 13.35
CA LEU A 192 18.41 11.11 13.27
C LEU A 192 17.92 11.65 14.62
N PRO A 193 18.14 12.93 14.94
CA PRO A 193 17.61 13.52 16.17
C PRO A 193 16.08 13.41 16.28
N ASP A 194 15.39 13.51 15.16
CA ASP A 194 13.93 13.53 15.01
C ASP A 194 13.40 12.31 14.24
N GLY A 195 14.21 11.27 14.05
CA GLY A 195 13.82 10.18 13.16
C GLY A 195 14.84 9.08 13.00
N LEU A 196 14.65 8.28 11.95
CA LEU A 196 15.65 7.31 11.50
C LEU A 196 15.54 7.13 9.99
N GLN A 197 16.63 6.66 9.39
CA GLN A 197 16.70 6.25 8.01
C GLN A 197 17.26 4.83 7.96
N ALA A 198 16.69 3.99 7.09
CA ALA A 198 17.14 2.62 6.94
C ALA A 198 17.21 2.23 5.46
N ARG A 199 18.21 1.43 5.13
CA ARG A 199 18.29 0.73 3.85
C ARG A 199 17.81 -0.70 4.07
N ILE A 200 16.72 -1.04 3.41
CA ILE A 200 16.10 -2.37 3.48
C ILE A 200 16.61 -3.16 2.28
N SER A 201 17.35 -4.23 2.55
CA SER A 201 17.64 -5.23 1.52
C SER A 201 16.36 -5.98 1.24
N CYS A 202 15.89 -5.87 0.03
CA CYS A 202 14.99 -6.83 -0.61
C CYS A 202 15.44 -6.88 -2.07
N GLN A 203 14.74 -7.63 -2.93
CA GLN A 203 15.27 -7.79 -4.29
C GLN A 203 15.31 -6.48 -5.09
N LEU A 204 14.40 -5.52 -4.84
CA LEU A 204 14.62 -4.10 -5.17
C LEU A 204 14.93 -3.34 -3.89
N PRO A 205 16.21 -3.26 -3.49
CA PRO A 205 16.54 -2.62 -2.24
C PRO A 205 16.04 -1.18 -2.25
N MET A 206 15.62 -0.73 -1.07
CA MET A 206 14.97 0.55 -0.92
C MET A 206 15.51 1.27 0.30
N GLU A 207 15.43 2.59 0.24
CA GLU A 207 15.69 3.46 1.37
C GLU A 207 14.35 3.95 1.92
N VAL A 208 14.19 3.87 3.24
CA VAL A 208 13.06 4.44 3.96
C VAL A 208 13.56 5.44 4.99
N ALA A 209 12.85 6.54 5.14
CA ALA A 209 13.14 7.54 6.16
C ALA A 209 11.87 7.88 6.93
N LEU A 210 11.94 7.77 8.25
CA LEU A 210 10.87 8.09 9.18
C LEU A 210 11.27 9.33 9.97
N VAL A 211 10.53 10.42 9.82
CA VAL A 211 10.85 11.73 10.44
C VAL A 211 9.64 12.24 11.21
N CYS A 212 9.82 12.48 12.50
CA CYS A 212 8.81 13.04 13.40
C CYS A 212 9.40 14.25 14.13
N PRO A 213 9.08 15.49 13.72
CA PRO A 213 9.61 16.70 14.36
C PRO A 213 9.29 16.82 15.86
N GLN A 214 8.23 16.15 16.32
CA GLN A 214 7.82 16.10 17.73
C GLN A 214 8.55 15.02 18.54
N ALA A 215 9.46 14.24 17.93
CA ALA A 215 10.24 13.26 18.65
C ALA A 215 11.28 13.93 19.57
N ASP A 216 11.24 13.58 20.85
CA ASP A 216 12.25 13.96 21.85
C ASP A 216 13.55 13.18 21.70
N SER A 217 13.41 11.91 21.37
CA SER A 217 14.52 10.98 21.23
C SER A 217 14.11 9.82 20.35
N VAL A 218 15.07 9.30 19.58
CA VAL A 218 14.94 8.05 18.84
C VAL A 218 15.95 7.06 19.39
N GLN A 219 15.46 5.92 19.88
CA GLN A 219 16.31 4.93 20.55
C GLN A 219 16.01 3.52 20.02
N PRO A 220 17.04 2.69 19.80
CA PRO A 220 16.85 1.27 19.56
C PRO A 220 16.30 0.59 20.83
N LEU A 221 15.52 -0.47 20.62
CA LEU A 221 15.02 -1.35 21.67
C LEU A 221 15.77 -2.69 21.61
N ASP A 222 15.80 -3.42 22.74
CA ASP A 222 16.52 -4.70 22.87
C ASP A 222 16.05 -5.78 21.88
N ASP A 223 14.83 -5.64 21.37
CA ASP A 223 14.24 -6.56 20.41
C ASP A 223 14.45 -6.15 18.95
N GLY A 224 15.26 -5.14 18.64
CA GLY A 224 15.58 -4.71 17.27
C GLY A 224 14.58 -3.72 16.65
N ARG A 225 13.60 -3.23 17.40
CA ARG A 225 12.71 -2.12 17.02
C ARG A 225 13.30 -0.78 17.45
N PHE A 226 12.62 0.30 17.08
CA PHE A 226 12.98 1.66 17.48
C PHE A 226 11.79 2.35 18.14
N ALA A 227 12.06 3.13 19.19
CA ALA A 227 11.09 3.98 19.84
C ALA A 227 11.41 5.45 19.57
N MET A 228 10.42 6.19 19.08
CA MET A 228 10.41 7.65 19.04
C MET A 228 9.55 8.14 20.21
N SER A 229 10.17 8.74 21.23
CA SER A 229 9.45 9.37 22.34
C SER A 229 8.82 10.68 21.85
N ILE A 230 7.55 10.92 22.14
CA ILE A 230 6.78 12.03 21.58
C ILE A 230 6.52 13.12 22.63
N ARG A 231 6.75 14.37 22.25
CA ARG A 231 6.37 15.55 23.05
C ARG A 231 4.86 15.78 22.99
N GLY A 232 4.20 15.66 24.16
CA GLY A 232 2.78 15.96 24.31
C GLY A 232 1.88 14.97 23.55
N ARG A 233 0.63 15.39 23.32
CA ARG A 233 -0.42 14.53 22.76
C ARG A 233 -0.53 14.51 21.23
N ASP A 234 0.15 15.40 20.52
CA ASP A 234 -0.03 15.56 19.07
C ASP A 234 1.31 15.34 18.35
N ALA A 235 1.34 14.43 17.37
CA ALA A 235 2.54 14.14 16.58
C ALA A 235 2.23 14.03 15.09
N THR A 236 3.18 14.47 14.26
CA THR A 236 3.16 14.20 12.83
C THR A 236 4.41 13.42 12.45
N LEU A 237 4.22 12.28 11.81
CA LEU A 237 5.30 11.45 11.29
C LEU A 237 5.20 11.44 9.77
N ALA A 238 6.32 11.60 9.07
CA ALA A 238 6.40 11.29 7.66
C ALA A 238 7.28 10.07 7.40
N VAL A 239 6.83 9.20 6.50
CA VAL A 239 7.55 8.03 6.02
C VAL A 239 7.82 8.23 4.53
N GLY A 240 9.05 8.57 4.18
CA GLY A 240 9.50 8.71 2.80
C GLY A 240 10.15 7.43 2.31
N LEU A 241 10.02 7.15 1.01
CA LEU A 241 10.67 6.02 0.35
C LEU A 241 11.40 6.44 -0.92
N SER A 242 12.49 5.75 -1.22
CA SER A 242 13.27 5.96 -2.44
C SER A 242 13.97 4.68 -2.89
N PHE A 243 14.12 4.48 -4.21
CA PHE A 243 15.01 3.45 -4.76
C PHE A 243 16.38 3.99 -5.16
N SER A 244 16.54 5.29 -5.39
CA SER A 244 17.80 5.82 -5.94
C SER A 244 18.99 5.88 -4.97
N PHE A 245 18.87 5.37 -3.72
CA PHE A 245 19.88 5.40 -2.63
C PHE A 245 20.68 6.71 -2.48
N ARG A 246 20.11 7.84 -2.93
CA ARG A 246 20.73 9.17 -2.91
C ARG A 246 20.13 10.03 -1.79
N ASN A 247 19.84 9.43 -0.63
CA ASN A 247 19.16 10.07 0.50
C ASN A 247 17.82 10.72 0.13
N ARG A 248 17.17 10.28 -0.95
CA ARG A 248 15.92 10.90 -1.40
C ARG A 248 14.74 10.53 -0.54
N ALA A 249 14.77 9.38 0.16
CA ALA A 249 13.70 9.02 1.09
C ALA A 249 13.56 10.08 2.19
N LEU A 250 14.68 10.54 2.74
CA LEU A 250 14.71 11.62 3.74
C LEU A 250 14.20 12.95 3.15
N GLY A 251 14.60 13.26 1.91
CA GLY A 251 14.10 14.43 1.17
C GLY A 251 12.59 14.39 0.98
N HIS A 252 12.03 13.24 0.55
CA HIS A 252 10.60 13.05 0.38
C HIS A 252 9.84 13.22 1.70
N ALA A 253 10.34 12.62 2.80
CA ALA A 253 9.73 12.76 4.12
C ALA A 253 9.73 14.21 4.61
N ARG A 254 10.86 14.92 4.49
CA ARG A 254 11.00 16.32 4.91
C ARG A 254 10.17 17.28 4.07
N SER A 255 10.11 17.07 2.75
CA SER A 255 9.25 17.86 1.86
C SER A 255 7.78 17.71 2.25
N ALA A 256 7.33 16.48 2.49
CA ALA A 256 5.96 16.19 2.90
C ALA A 256 5.62 16.86 4.26
N LEU A 257 6.56 16.85 5.22
CA LEU A 257 6.40 17.57 6.49
C LEU A 257 6.36 19.10 6.32
N ALA A 258 7.17 19.64 5.40
CA ALA A 258 7.21 21.07 5.12
C ALA A 258 5.90 21.57 4.50
N ASP A 259 5.31 20.81 3.58
CA ASP A 259 3.98 21.09 3.03
C ASP A 259 2.89 20.95 4.10
N GLY A 260 3.03 19.95 4.97
CA GLY A 260 2.14 19.70 6.09
C GLY A 260 0.93 18.82 5.73
N PHE A 261 0.34 18.19 6.75
CA PHE A 261 -0.68 17.16 6.58
C PHE A 261 -1.90 17.64 5.77
N ALA A 262 -2.40 18.86 6.03
CA ALA A 262 -3.59 19.38 5.37
C ALA A 262 -3.36 19.61 3.87
N ALA A 263 -2.22 20.23 3.51
CA ALA A 263 -1.88 20.49 2.12
C ALA A 263 -1.62 19.19 1.34
N CYS A 264 -0.93 18.21 1.94
CA CYS A 264 -0.74 16.91 1.30
C CYS A 264 -2.08 16.16 1.10
N ARG A 265 -3.01 16.23 2.06
CA ARG A 265 -4.36 15.66 1.92
C ARG A 265 -5.14 16.32 0.80
N GLU A 266 -5.13 17.64 0.73
CA GLU A 266 -5.79 18.39 -0.34
C GLU A 266 -5.19 18.01 -1.71
N SER A 267 -3.86 17.99 -1.81
CA SER A 267 -3.14 17.59 -3.03
C SER A 267 -3.51 16.18 -3.49
N ALA A 268 -3.57 15.21 -2.56
CA ALA A 268 -3.98 13.85 -2.87
C ALA A 268 -5.44 13.79 -3.35
N GLY A 269 -6.35 14.52 -2.70
CA GLY A 269 -7.75 14.61 -3.11
C GLY A 269 -7.91 15.22 -4.50
N LEU A 270 -7.19 16.31 -4.81
CA LEU A 270 -7.19 16.93 -6.13
C LEU A 270 -6.62 16.00 -7.21
N ALA A 271 -5.57 15.25 -6.90
CA ALA A 271 -5.01 14.26 -7.82
C ALA A 271 -6.02 13.15 -8.14
N TRP A 272 -6.77 12.67 -7.14
CA TRP A 272 -7.85 11.71 -7.37
C TRP A 272 -9.01 12.29 -8.15
N GLU A 273 -9.46 13.50 -7.83
CA GLU A 273 -10.54 14.17 -8.57
C GLU A 273 -10.17 14.33 -10.05
N ALA A 274 -8.92 14.67 -10.35
CA ALA A 274 -8.41 14.76 -11.72
C ALA A 274 -8.43 13.41 -12.47
N MET A 275 -8.25 12.29 -11.76
CA MET A 275 -8.34 10.96 -12.37
C MET A 275 -9.80 10.52 -12.56
N LEU A 276 -10.64 10.71 -11.54
CA LEU A 276 -12.03 10.27 -11.56
C LEU A 276 -12.88 11.09 -12.54
N SER A 277 -12.57 12.37 -12.73
CA SER A 277 -13.26 13.27 -13.68
C SER A 277 -13.09 12.91 -15.15
N ARG A 278 -12.29 11.88 -15.48
CA ARG A 278 -12.26 11.30 -16.82
C ARG A 278 -13.58 10.65 -17.25
N LEU A 279 -14.43 10.28 -16.29
CA LEU A 279 -15.75 9.73 -16.54
C LEU A 279 -16.79 10.60 -15.83
N GLU A 280 -17.80 11.03 -16.59
CA GLU A 280 -19.02 11.63 -16.04
C GLU A 280 -20.15 10.63 -16.24
N LEU A 281 -20.88 10.34 -15.17
CA LEU A 281 -21.97 9.38 -15.18
C LEU A 281 -23.25 10.05 -14.68
N ASP A 282 -24.27 10.11 -15.54
CA ASP A 282 -25.63 10.42 -15.11
C ASP A 282 -26.36 9.13 -14.74
N ALA A 283 -26.31 8.78 -13.45
CA ALA A 283 -26.90 7.58 -12.89
C ALA A 283 -27.23 7.76 -11.40
N PRO A 284 -28.04 6.87 -10.81
CA PRO A 284 -28.28 6.84 -9.37
C PRO A 284 -26.99 6.75 -8.55
N GLN A 285 -27.03 7.28 -7.32
CA GLN A 285 -25.87 7.33 -6.42
C GLN A 285 -25.18 5.97 -6.23
N GLN A 286 -25.94 4.89 -6.09
CA GLN A 286 -25.39 3.54 -5.93
C GLN A 286 -24.51 3.10 -7.11
N ASP A 287 -24.82 3.54 -8.33
CA ASP A 287 -24.09 3.12 -9.53
C ASP A 287 -22.88 4.01 -9.75
N LYS A 288 -22.98 5.29 -9.36
CA LYS A 288 -21.81 6.18 -9.20
C LYS A 288 -20.81 5.59 -8.21
N VAL A 289 -21.26 5.13 -7.04
CA VAL A 289 -20.36 4.51 -6.05
C VAL A 289 -19.63 3.30 -6.62
N LYS A 290 -20.36 2.37 -7.25
CA LYS A 290 -19.74 1.20 -7.90
C LYS A 290 -18.71 1.60 -8.95
N LEU A 291 -19.05 2.53 -9.85
CA LEU A 291 -18.16 2.94 -10.94
C LEU A 291 -16.91 3.64 -10.41
N TYR A 292 -17.07 4.64 -9.54
CA TYR A 292 -15.93 5.43 -9.05
C TYR A 292 -15.05 4.64 -8.07
N SER A 293 -15.60 3.73 -7.27
CA SER A 293 -14.80 2.75 -6.51
C SER A 293 -14.02 1.81 -7.43
N ALA A 294 -14.65 1.27 -8.49
CA ALA A 294 -13.95 0.39 -9.44
C ALA A 294 -12.84 1.13 -10.20
N LEU A 295 -13.08 2.39 -10.58
CA LEU A 295 -12.07 3.24 -11.21
C LEU A 295 -10.92 3.56 -10.25
N TYR A 296 -11.23 3.90 -8.99
CA TYR A 296 -10.24 4.09 -7.92
C TYR A 296 -9.31 2.87 -7.78
N HIS A 297 -9.88 1.67 -7.61
CA HIS A 297 -9.08 0.45 -7.47
C HIS A 297 -8.27 0.10 -8.73
N SER A 298 -8.77 0.50 -9.92
CA SER A 298 -8.05 0.31 -11.19
C SER A 298 -6.84 1.24 -11.35
N LEU A 299 -6.70 2.25 -10.50
CA LEU A 299 -5.66 3.29 -10.56
C LEU A 299 -4.70 3.26 -9.36
N LEU A 300 -4.76 2.22 -8.52
CA LEU A 300 -3.79 2.03 -7.43
C LEU A 300 -2.47 1.45 -7.92
N LYS A 301 -2.50 0.66 -9.00
CA LYS A 301 -1.34 -0.02 -9.60
C LYS A 301 -1.39 0.10 -11.12
N PRO A 302 -0.26 0.04 -11.84
CA PRO A 302 1.12 -0.02 -11.36
C PRO A 302 1.55 1.26 -10.63
N MET A 303 2.68 1.23 -9.92
CA MET A 303 3.26 2.38 -9.24
C MET A 303 4.26 3.10 -10.15
N ASP A 304 4.10 4.40 -10.33
CA ASP A 304 5.00 5.24 -11.11
C ASP A 304 6.21 5.63 -10.25
N CYS A 305 7.34 4.97 -10.51
CA CYS A 305 8.60 5.28 -9.86
C CYS A 305 9.53 6.15 -10.73
N THR A 306 9.04 6.72 -11.85
CA THR A 306 9.81 7.60 -12.74
C THR A 306 10.54 8.72 -12.00
N GLY A 307 11.80 8.97 -12.39
CA GLY A 307 12.69 9.93 -11.74
C GLY A 307 13.38 9.38 -10.50
N ASP A 308 12.92 8.26 -9.96
CA ASP A 308 13.50 7.52 -8.83
C ASP A 308 13.47 6.02 -9.11
N ALA A 309 13.72 5.65 -10.36
CA ALA A 309 13.67 4.27 -10.81
C ALA A 309 14.96 3.52 -10.40
N PRO A 310 14.87 2.23 -10.04
CA PRO A 310 16.01 1.48 -9.54
C PRO A 310 17.05 1.10 -10.62
N PHE A 311 16.65 1.07 -11.90
CA PHE A 311 17.50 0.50 -12.97
C PHE A 311 17.93 1.52 -14.03
N TRP A 312 17.20 2.64 -14.15
CA TRP A 312 17.51 3.72 -15.09
C TRP A 312 17.01 5.04 -14.50
N ASN A 313 17.38 6.18 -15.10
CA ASN A 313 17.05 7.50 -14.56
C ASN A 313 16.51 8.49 -15.61
N ASP A 314 16.47 8.10 -16.88
CA ASP A 314 16.22 8.97 -18.03
C ASP A 314 14.91 8.64 -18.76
N ARG A 315 14.19 7.62 -18.30
CA ARG A 315 13.00 7.06 -18.96
C ARG A 315 11.88 6.74 -17.95
N PRO A 316 10.61 6.68 -18.37
CA PRO A 316 9.52 6.25 -17.50
C PRO A 316 9.79 4.89 -16.85
N CYS A 317 9.35 4.72 -15.60
CA CYS A 317 9.44 3.45 -14.90
C CYS A 317 8.18 3.24 -14.06
N LEU A 318 7.37 2.27 -14.46
CA LEU A 318 6.20 1.82 -13.73
C LEU A 318 6.46 0.39 -13.27
N ILE A 319 6.20 0.14 -12.00
CA ILE A 319 6.47 -1.13 -11.33
C ILE A 319 5.25 -1.62 -10.57
N ASP A 320 5.36 -2.77 -9.92
CA ASP A 320 4.28 -3.50 -9.25
C ASP A 320 3.15 -3.97 -10.18
N TYR A 321 3.57 -4.59 -11.29
CA TYR A 321 2.68 -5.38 -12.14
C TYR A 321 2.53 -6.78 -11.55
N ALA A 322 1.79 -6.92 -10.45
CA ALA A 322 1.65 -8.19 -9.75
C ALA A 322 0.89 -9.27 -10.54
N THR A 323 0.07 -8.87 -11.51
CA THR A 323 -0.91 -9.75 -12.15
C THR A 323 -1.09 -9.41 -13.64
N LEU A 324 -0.02 -9.34 -14.44
CA LEU A 324 -0.17 -9.06 -15.88
C LEU A 324 -1.12 -10.01 -16.60
N TRP A 325 -1.22 -11.26 -16.13
CA TRP A 325 -2.24 -12.21 -16.61
C TRP A 325 -3.68 -11.72 -16.48
N ASP A 326 -3.98 -10.89 -15.49
CA ASP A 326 -5.27 -10.21 -15.30
C ASP A 326 -5.28 -8.82 -15.95
N GLN A 327 -4.27 -7.99 -15.67
CA GLN A 327 -4.24 -6.57 -16.02
C GLN A 327 -4.32 -6.32 -17.53
N GLN A 328 -3.68 -7.16 -18.36
CA GLN A 328 -3.70 -6.99 -19.81
C GLN A 328 -5.12 -7.12 -20.41
N LYS A 329 -6.04 -7.84 -19.74
CA LYS A 329 -7.37 -8.11 -20.28
C LYS A 329 -8.30 -6.90 -20.23
N THR A 330 -8.15 -6.04 -19.22
CA THR A 330 -9.14 -4.98 -18.92
C THR A 330 -8.50 -3.70 -18.37
N GLN A 331 -7.63 -3.82 -17.36
CA GLN A 331 -7.05 -2.64 -16.70
C GLN A 331 -6.12 -1.87 -17.64
N LEU A 332 -5.15 -2.53 -18.28
CA LEU A 332 -4.21 -1.83 -19.17
C LEU A 332 -4.90 -1.23 -20.40
N PRO A 333 -5.85 -1.92 -21.09
CA PRO A 333 -6.69 -1.29 -22.12
C PRO A 333 -7.47 -0.07 -21.61
N LEU A 334 -8.01 -0.13 -20.38
CA LEU A 334 -8.67 1.02 -19.75
C LEU A 334 -7.72 2.20 -19.57
N LEU A 335 -6.48 1.96 -19.10
CA LEU A 335 -5.46 3.00 -18.96
C LEU A 335 -5.07 3.61 -20.30
N LEU A 336 -4.86 2.79 -21.33
CA LEU A 336 -4.55 3.25 -22.69
C LEU A 336 -5.67 4.13 -23.26
N THR A 337 -6.93 3.76 -22.99
CA THR A 337 -8.12 4.46 -23.51
C THR A 337 -8.41 5.77 -22.78
N LEU A 338 -8.52 5.72 -21.44
CA LEU A 338 -8.98 6.87 -20.64
C LEU A 338 -7.84 7.83 -20.24
N PHE A 339 -6.61 7.32 -20.19
CA PHE A 339 -5.44 8.05 -19.70
C PHE A 339 -4.26 7.95 -20.68
N PRO A 340 -4.38 8.49 -21.92
CA PRO A 340 -3.41 8.25 -22.99
C PRO A 340 -1.96 8.67 -22.64
N ASP A 341 -1.76 9.71 -21.83
CA ASP A 341 -0.41 10.09 -21.37
C ASP A 341 0.20 9.05 -20.44
N LEU A 342 -0.62 8.48 -19.54
CA LEU A 342 -0.20 7.39 -18.67
C LEU A 342 0.02 6.12 -19.48
N GLY A 343 -0.88 5.80 -20.41
CA GLY A 343 -0.73 4.70 -21.35
C GLY A 343 0.60 4.75 -22.10
N ARG A 344 0.99 5.93 -22.61
CA ARG A 344 2.31 6.14 -23.22
C ARG A 344 3.47 5.87 -22.25
N ARG A 345 3.36 6.27 -20.97
CA ARG A 345 4.39 5.96 -19.96
C ARG A 345 4.46 4.47 -19.63
N VAL A 346 3.33 3.78 -19.55
CA VAL A 346 3.26 2.32 -19.36
C VAL A 346 4.00 1.60 -20.49
N VAL A 347 3.68 1.93 -21.74
CA VAL A 347 4.33 1.35 -22.93
C VAL A 347 5.83 1.64 -22.94
N ALA A 348 6.23 2.90 -22.70
CA ALA A 348 7.63 3.28 -22.63
C ALA A 348 8.38 2.55 -21.51
N SER A 349 7.76 2.35 -20.36
CA SER A 349 8.34 1.57 -19.26
C SER A 349 8.54 0.11 -19.64
N PHE A 350 7.57 -0.52 -20.32
CA PHE A 350 7.73 -1.90 -20.78
C PHE A 350 8.84 -2.05 -21.82
N THR A 351 8.94 -1.11 -22.76
CA THR A 351 10.05 -1.08 -23.73
C THR A 351 11.39 -0.91 -23.00
N ALA A 352 11.48 0.03 -22.05
CA ALA A 352 12.70 0.25 -21.27
C ALA A 352 13.09 -0.99 -20.44
N SER A 353 12.12 -1.68 -19.82
CA SER A 353 12.37 -2.97 -19.15
C SER A 353 12.93 -4.01 -20.12
N PHE A 354 12.36 -4.17 -21.32
CA PHE A 354 12.86 -5.13 -22.30
C PHE A 354 14.28 -4.81 -22.76
N GLU A 355 14.57 -3.54 -23.07
CA GLU A 355 15.90 -3.08 -23.46
C GLU A 355 16.93 -3.27 -22.34
N THR A 356 16.51 -3.14 -21.08
CA THR A 356 17.40 -3.27 -19.91
C THR A 356 17.67 -4.74 -19.55
N PHE A 357 16.64 -5.59 -19.56
CA PHE A 357 16.74 -6.96 -19.05
C PHE A 357 16.82 -8.03 -20.14
N GLY A 358 16.52 -7.69 -21.40
CA GLY A 358 16.46 -8.63 -22.52
C GLY A 358 15.19 -9.49 -22.57
N PHE A 359 14.19 -9.18 -21.75
CA PHE A 359 12.91 -9.89 -21.71
C PHE A 359 11.76 -9.03 -21.19
N PHE A 360 10.53 -9.43 -21.50
CA PHE A 360 9.34 -8.85 -20.87
C PHE A 360 9.05 -9.56 -19.54
N PRO A 361 8.83 -8.80 -18.45
CA PRO A 361 8.43 -9.38 -17.17
C PRO A 361 7.01 -9.94 -17.26
N ASN A 362 6.75 -11.10 -16.63
CA ASN A 362 5.39 -11.62 -16.40
C ASN A 362 4.74 -11.02 -15.14
N ALA A 363 5.57 -10.61 -14.19
CA ALA A 363 5.26 -9.72 -13.10
C ALA A 363 6.48 -8.84 -12.82
N PHE A 364 6.27 -7.66 -12.24
CA PHE A 364 7.36 -6.78 -11.86
C PHE A 364 7.06 -6.18 -10.50
N LEU A 365 7.50 -6.83 -9.42
CA LEU A 365 7.14 -6.49 -8.03
C LEU A 365 8.28 -5.73 -7.33
N LEU A 366 8.02 -5.07 -6.19
CA LEU A 366 9.11 -4.48 -5.39
C LEU A 366 10.08 -5.54 -4.85
N GLN A 367 9.63 -6.79 -4.79
CA GLN A 367 10.37 -7.87 -4.17
C GLN A 367 10.95 -8.86 -5.15
N GLN A 368 10.60 -8.79 -6.44
CA GLN A 368 11.11 -9.70 -7.47
C GLN A 368 11.11 -9.06 -8.87
N PRO A 369 12.26 -8.58 -9.37
CA PRO A 369 12.51 -8.41 -10.80
C PRO A 369 12.65 -9.76 -11.53
N ASP A 370 13.21 -10.79 -10.88
CA ASP A 370 13.60 -12.05 -11.52
C ASP A 370 12.77 -13.26 -11.07
N SER A 371 11.44 -13.24 -11.24
CA SER A 371 10.75 -14.53 -11.39
C SER A 371 11.04 -15.09 -12.79
N ALA A 372 12.28 -15.55 -12.96
CA ALA A 372 12.66 -16.61 -13.89
C ALA A 372 11.96 -17.95 -13.55
N HIS A 373 11.10 -17.98 -12.53
CA HIS A 373 10.38 -19.15 -12.07
C HIS A 373 9.06 -19.26 -12.82
N ASP A 374 9.14 -20.11 -13.85
CA ASP A 374 8.15 -20.54 -14.81
C ASP A 374 7.93 -19.54 -15.97
N MET A 375 8.43 -19.92 -17.16
CA MET A 375 8.31 -19.20 -18.43
C MET A 375 6.87 -18.94 -18.90
N GLN A 376 5.87 -19.09 -18.05
CA GLN A 376 4.47 -18.87 -18.35
C GLN A 376 4.20 -17.36 -18.51
N ALA A 377 3.46 -17.01 -19.56
CA ALA A 377 2.86 -15.68 -19.75
C ALA A 377 3.84 -14.48 -19.89
N ARG A 378 5.14 -14.68 -20.13
CA ARG A 378 6.12 -13.58 -20.34
C ARG A 378 5.81 -12.68 -21.54
N ALA A 379 5.10 -13.20 -22.53
CA ALA A 379 4.70 -12.43 -23.72
C ALA A 379 3.38 -11.64 -23.53
N LEU A 380 2.76 -11.62 -22.35
CA LEU A 380 1.50 -10.88 -22.16
C LEU A 380 1.66 -9.37 -22.29
N THR A 381 2.85 -8.84 -21.99
CA THR A 381 3.19 -7.44 -22.27
C THR A 381 3.05 -7.10 -23.75
N VAL A 382 3.27 -8.07 -24.66
CA VAL A 382 3.08 -7.88 -26.10
C VAL A 382 1.62 -7.57 -26.43
N CYS A 383 0.65 -8.14 -25.71
CA CYS A 383 -0.76 -7.81 -25.90
C CYS A 383 -1.01 -6.31 -25.66
N THR A 384 -0.48 -5.77 -24.56
CA THR A 384 -0.59 -4.33 -24.26
C THR A 384 0.18 -3.46 -25.24
N LEU A 385 1.36 -3.89 -25.71
CA LEU A 385 2.10 -3.17 -26.73
C LEU A 385 1.33 -3.11 -28.04
N LEU A 386 0.77 -4.24 -28.51
CA LEU A 386 -0.04 -4.28 -29.72
C LEU A 386 -1.26 -3.38 -29.60
N ASP A 387 -1.99 -3.43 -28.48
CA ASP A 387 -3.14 -2.57 -28.20
C ASP A 387 -2.80 -1.08 -28.21
N ALA A 388 -1.55 -0.71 -27.88
CA ALA A 388 -1.12 0.69 -27.89
C ALA A 388 -0.78 1.25 -29.28
N TYR A 389 -0.52 0.39 -30.28
CA TYR A 389 -0.10 0.79 -31.63
C TYR A 389 -1.14 0.53 -32.72
N VAL A 390 -2.26 -0.13 -32.36
CA VAL A 390 -3.42 -0.37 -33.23
C VAL A 390 -4.52 0.61 -32.86
#